data_AF-A0A2A4QBZ2-F1
#
_entry.id   AF-A0A2A4QBZ2-F1
#
_cell.length_a   1.000
_cell.length_b   1.000
_cell.length_c   1.000
_cell.angle_alpha   90.00
_cell.angle_beta   90.00
_cell.angle_gamma   90.00
#
_symmetry.space_group_name_H-M   'P 1'
#
loop_
_entity.id
_entity.type
_entity.pdbx_description
1 polymer ?
#
loop_
_entity_poly.entity_id
_entity_poly.type
_entity_poly.pdbx_seq_one_letter_code
_entity_poly.pdbx_strand_id
1 'polypeptide(L)'
;GLSEQDRVILLFAALCHDLGKPLTTFTNKDGKICSPNHGQAGVQPSLDFLSYIGAPKWLKQSIEPLVCEHVAHFSGEVTKRAVKRLAQRLEPSNIKMWEILTEADACGRAPVPKSRPALSWLKLAESLDVVEGKDKAIVTGKLLLQWGLEPSSKMRGFLEEAYEAQMGGLIMDEKSAYDWFKNNGIAN
;
A
#
# COMPACT_ATOMS: atom_id res chain seq x y z
N GLY A 1 13.62 8.35 -16.75
CA GLY A 1 12.99 9.44 -15.97
C GLY A 1 11.52 9.14 -15.77
N LEU A 2 10.83 9.85 -14.89
CA LEU A 2 9.39 9.66 -14.64
C LEU A 2 8.55 10.06 -15.86
N SER A 3 7.47 9.31 -16.11
CA SER A 3 6.46 9.65 -17.11
C SER A 3 5.73 10.94 -16.74
N GLU A 4 5.01 11.55 -17.68
CA GLU A 4 4.19 12.74 -17.38
C GLU A 4 3.11 12.42 -16.33
N GLN A 5 2.48 11.26 -16.45
CA GLN A 5 1.45 10.81 -15.51
C GLN A 5 2.01 10.60 -14.11
N ASP A 6 3.17 9.97 -13.98
CA ASP A 6 3.83 9.75 -12.68
C ASP A 6 4.19 11.08 -12.01
N ARG A 7 4.68 12.06 -12.79
CA ARG A 7 4.98 13.40 -12.27
C ARG A 7 3.73 14.08 -11.72
N VAL A 8 2.61 14.00 -12.44
CA VAL A 8 1.33 14.54 -11.97
C VAL A 8 0.90 13.87 -10.67
N ILE A 9 0.97 12.54 -10.59
CA ILE A 9 0.64 11.79 -9.37
C ILE A 9 1.50 12.25 -8.19
N LEU A 10 2.82 12.30 -8.35
CA LEU A 10 3.74 12.70 -7.27
C LEU A 10 3.56 14.15 -6.83
N LEU A 11 3.34 15.08 -7.77
CA LEU A 11 3.11 16.48 -7.45
C LEU A 11 1.86 16.66 -6.59
N PHE A 12 0.75 16.03 -6.97
CA PHE A 12 -0.49 16.12 -6.20
C PHE A 12 -0.42 15.30 -4.89
N ALA A 13 0.25 14.15 -4.87
CA ALA A 13 0.47 13.41 -3.64
C ALA A 13 1.29 14.23 -2.63
N ALA A 14 2.36 14.91 -3.09
CA ALA A 14 3.15 15.82 -2.26
C ALA A 14 2.33 17.03 -1.78
N LEU A 15 1.44 17.58 -2.61
CA LEU A 15 0.52 18.64 -2.18
C LEU A 15 -0.46 18.16 -1.10
N CYS A 16 -0.93 16.91 -1.19
CA CYS A 16 -2.02 16.38 -0.39
C CYS A 16 -1.61 15.63 0.88
N HIS A 17 -0.38 15.08 0.96
CA HIS A 17 0.01 14.11 2.00
C HIS A 17 -0.25 14.58 3.44
N ASP A 18 -0.16 15.88 3.68
CA ASP A 18 -0.26 16.52 4.99
C ASP A 18 -1.63 17.12 5.32
N LEU A 19 -2.62 17.04 4.42
CA LEU A 19 -3.94 17.66 4.63
C LEU A 19 -4.70 17.08 5.84
N GLY A 20 -4.27 15.94 6.37
CA GLY A 20 -4.81 15.35 7.59
C GLY A 20 -4.26 15.93 8.89
N LYS A 21 -3.14 16.68 8.86
CA LYS A 21 -2.48 17.18 10.08
C LYS A 21 -3.42 18.00 10.96
N PRO A 22 -4.20 18.97 10.46
CA PRO A 22 -5.10 19.76 11.32
C PRO A 22 -6.13 18.92 12.09
N LEU A 23 -6.53 17.76 11.55
CA LEU A 23 -7.51 16.87 12.16
C LEU A 23 -6.94 16.03 13.31
N THR A 24 -5.63 15.82 13.33
CA THR A 24 -4.98 14.92 14.30
C THR A 24 -3.91 15.60 15.15
N THR A 25 -3.69 16.91 14.97
CA THR A 25 -2.65 17.64 15.68
C THR A 25 -3.04 17.92 17.12
N PHE A 26 -2.16 17.57 18.06
CA PHE A 26 -2.28 17.92 19.47
C PHE A 26 -0.90 18.15 20.10
N THR A 27 -0.87 18.78 21.28
CA THR A 27 0.34 18.91 22.09
C THR A 27 0.39 17.78 23.11
N ASN A 28 1.44 16.98 23.09
CA ASN A 28 1.62 15.87 24.03
C ASN A 28 2.05 16.38 25.43
N LYS A 29 2.18 15.46 26.40
CA LYS A 29 2.55 15.77 27.79
C LYS A 29 3.93 16.44 27.94
N ASP A 30 4.82 16.26 26.95
CA ASP A 30 6.16 16.84 26.92
C ASP A 30 6.20 18.19 26.19
N GLY A 31 5.04 18.76 25.83
CA GLY A 31 4.95 20.02 25.09
C GLY A 31 5.24 19.91 23.58
N LYS A 32 5.37 18.69 23.03
CA LYS A 32 5.65 18.47 21.60
C LYS A 32 4.35 18.44 20.80
N ILE A 33 4.34 19.14 19.67
CA ILE A 33 3.26 19.07 18.68
C ILE A 33 3.39 17.74 17.93
N CYS A 34 2.31 16.97 17.86
CA CYS A 34 2.24 15.67 17.20
C CYS A 34 0.98 15.57 16.36
N SER A 35 1.07 14.91 15.20
CA SER A 35 -0.06 14.67 14.29
C SER A 35 -0.12 13.16 13.95
N PRO A 36 -0.41 12.27 14.91
CA PRO A 36 -0.49 10.84 14.64
C PRO A 36 -1.55 10.54 13.58
N ASN A 37 -1.35 9.46 12.82
CA ASN A 37 -2.33 8.96 11.84
C ASN A 37 -2.80 9.98 10.79
N HIS A 38 -2.05 11.08 10.57
CA HIS A 38 -2.46 12.13 9.63
C HIS A 38 -2.51 11.64 8.18
N GLY A 39 -1.73 10.62 7.80
CA GLY A 39 -1.86 10.00 6.47
C GLY A 39 -3.28 9.45 6.24
N GLN A 40 -3.79 8.63 7.15
CA GLN A 40 -5.16 8.10 7.07
C GLN A 40 -6.22 9.21 7.17
N ALA A 41 -6.05 10.17 8.10
CA ALA A 41 -6.99 11.28 8.25
C ALA A 41 -6.97 12.24 7.05
N GLY A 42 -5.86 12.28 6.31
CA GLY A 42 -5.66 13.13 5.13
C GLY A 42 -6.32 12.61 3.87
N VAL A 43 -6.76 11.35 3.83
CA VAL A 43 -7.41 10.76 2.65
C VAL A 43 -8.65 11.55 2.23
N GLN A 44 -9.61 11.74 3.13
CA GLN A 44 -10.86 12.43 2.79
C GLN A 44 -10.64 13.90 2.37
N PRO A 45 -9.88 14.73 3.13
CA PRO A 45 -9.54 16.08 2.69
C PRO A 45 -8.86 16.15 1.32
N SER A 46 -7.99 15.18 1.02
CA SER A 46 -7.32 15.09 -0.29
C SER A 46 -8.31 14.78 -1.41
N LEU A 47 -9.22 13.83 -1.20
CA LEU A 47 -10.24 13.47 -2.18
C LEU A 47 -11.24 14.60 -2.42
N ASP A 48 -11.58 15.35 -1.37
CA ASP A 48 -12.46 16.53 -1.46
C ASP A 48 -11.79 17.65 -2.26
N PHE A 49 -10.54 17.99 -1.93
CA PHE A 49 -9.76 18.97 -2.67
C PHE A 49 -9.61 18.60 -4.16
N LEU A 50 -9.22 17.35 -4.44
CA LEU A 50 -9.07 16.86 -5.81
C LEU A 50 -10.39 16.90 -6.57
N SER A 51 -11.50 16.57 -5.93
CA SER A 51 -12.82 16.65 -6.55
C SER A 51 -13.25 18.10 -6.81
N TYR A 52 -12.95 19.02 -5.89
CA TYR A 52 -13.23 20.45 -6.02
C TYR A 52 -12.53 21.07 -7.25
N ILE A 53 -11.28 20.70 -7.52
CA ILE A 53 -10.53 21.20 -8.69
C ILE A 53 -10.85 20.44 -10.00
N GLY A 54 -11.79 19.49 -9.96
CA GLY A 54 -12.17 18.70 -11.14
C GLY A 54 -11.16 17.62 -11.54
N ALA A 55 -10.35 17.11 -10.61
CA ALA A 55 -9.36 16.08 -10.91
C ALA A 55 -10.02 14.76 -11.36
N PRO A 56 -9.45 14.07 -12.36
CA PRO A 56 -10.01 12.84 -12.89
C PRO A 56 -9.95 11.70 -11.87
N LYS A 57 -10.85 10.72 -12.01
CA LYS A 57 -10.97 9.58 -11.08
C LYS A 57 -9.67 8.79 -10.91
N TRP A 58 -8.95 8.53 -12.01
CA TRP A 58 -7.69 7.77 -11.97
C TRP A 58 -6.64 8.45 -11.09
N LEU A 59 -6.59 9.79 -11.10
CA LEU A 59 -5.61 10.56 -10.30
C LEU A 59 -5.93 10.45 -8.82
N LYS A 60 -7.21 10.59 -8.45
CA LYS A 60 -7.68 10.40 -7.07
C LYS A 60 -7.34 9.01 -6.55
N GLN A 61 -7.62 7.97 -7.34
CA GLN A 61 -7.33 6.59 -6.98
C GLN A 61 -5.82 6.32 -6.83
N SER A 62 -4.96 6.93 -7.64
CA SER A 62 -3.50 6.77 -7.50
C SER A 62 -2.91 7.54 -6.32
N ILE A 63 -3.51 8.67 -5.91
CA ILE A 63 -3.01 9.52 -4.81
C ILE A 63 -3.45 9.00 -3.44
N GLU A 64 -4.70 8.54 -3.33
CA GLU A 64 -5.29 8.05 -2.07
C GLU A 64 -4.35 7.13 -1.27
N PRO A 65 -3.81 6.03 -1.84
CA PRO A 65 -2.92 5.15 -1.10
C PRO A 65 -1.56 5.80 -0.77
N LEU A 66 -1.05 6.68 -1.63
CA LEU A 66 0.19 7.40 -1.37
C LEU A 66 0.05 8.34 -0.16
N VAL A 67 -1.06 9.06 -0.06
CA VAL A 67 -1.37 9.92 1.10
C VAL A 67 -1.55 9.09 2.35
N CYS A 68 -2.33 8.00 2.26
CA CYS A 68 -2.59 7.13 3.41
C CYS A 68 -1.29 6.56 4.00
N GLU A 69 -0.39 6.10 3.15
CA GLU A 69 0.77 5.30 3.56
C GLU A 69 2.09 6.07 3.64
N HIS A 70 2.17 7.37 3.33
CA HIS A 70 3.47 8.09 3.26
C HIS A 70 4.28 8.04 4.58
N VAL A 71 3.61 7.89 5.73
CA VAL A 71 4.26 7.72 7.05
C VAL A 71 4.64 6.27 7.40
N ALA A 72 4.33 5.28 6.54
CA ALA A 72 4.56 3.87 6.82
C ALA A 72 6.04 3.53 7.07
N HIS A 73 6.98 4.36 6.59
CA HIS A 73 8.41 4.19 6.83
C HIS A 73 8.80 4.37 8.31
N PHE A 74 7.95 5.00 9.14
CA PHE A 74 8.12 5.06 10.59
C PHE A 74 7.67 3.77 11.30
N SER A 75 7.02 2.84 10.60
CA SER A 75 6.52 1.60 11.18
C SER A 75 7.60 0.53 11.25
N GLY A 76 8.00 0.17 12.48
CA GLY A 76 8.70 -1.08 12.82
C GLY A 76 9.87 -1.51 11.93
N GLU A 77 10.13 -2.82 11.94
CA GLU A 77 11.19 -3.44 11.15
C GLU A 77 10.75 -3.70 9.71
N VAL A 78 11.67 -3.47 8.76
CA VAL A 78 11.45 -3.72 7.33
C VAL A 78 11.54 -5.23 7.05
N THR A 79 10.40 -5.90 7.04
CA THR A 79 10.30 -7.35 6.79
C THR A 79 9.67 -7.64 5.42
N LYS A 80 9.91 -8.84 4.88
CA LYS A 80 9.31 -9.30 3.62
C LYS A 80 7.77 -9.17 3.65
N ARG A 81 7.19 -9.54 4.79
CA ARG A 81 5.75 -9.49 5.04
C ARG A 81 5.22 -8.05 5.06
N ALA A 82 5.94 -7.14 5.70
CA ALA A 82 5.58 -5.71 5.75
C ALA A 82 5.61 -5.08 4.35
N VAL A 83 6.68 -5.34 3.58
CA VAL A 83 6.84 -4.83 2.21
C VAL A 83 5.75 -5.33 1.27
N LYS A 84 5.46 -6.65 1.27
CA LYS A 84 4.36 -7.19 0.45
C LYS A 84 3.02 -6.55 0.80
N ARG A 85 2.73 -6.37 2.09
CA ARG A 85 1.48 -5.73 2.53
C ARG A 85 1.41 -4.27 2.14
N LEU A 86 2.52 -3.54 2.20
CA LEU A 86 2.56 -2.16 1.72
C LEU A 86 2.29 -2.11 0.21
N ALA A 87 2.94 -2.98 -0.59
CA ALA A 87 2.66 -3.08 -2.03
C ALA A 87 1.17 -3.31 -2.32
N GLN A 88 0.51 -4.21 -1.58
CA GLN A 88 -0.94 -4.45 -1.70
C GLN A 88 -1.78 -3.21 -1.37
N ARG A 89 -1.46 -2.49 -0.30
CA ARG A 89 -2.20 -1.27 0.09
C ARG A 89 -1.94 -0.09 -0.83
N LEU A 90 -0.83 -0.11 -1.58
CA LEU A 90 -0.46 0.97 -2.48
C LEU A 90 -1.22 0.96 -3.82
N GLU A 91 -1.84 -0.15 -4.20
CA GLU A 91 -2.60 -0.28 -5.46
C GLU A 91 -3.71 0.79 -5.58
N PRO A 92 -3.87 1.44 -6.75
CA PRO A 92 -3.20 1.20 -8.04
C PRO A 92 -1.86 1.93 -8.23
N SER A 93 -1.33 2.57 -7.18
CA SER A 93 0.06 3.07 -7.15
C SER A 93 1.03 1.96 -6.75
N ASN A 94 2.27 2.29 -6.43
CA ASN A 94 3.29 1.30 -6.15
C ASN A 94 4.42 1.81 -5.22
N ILE A 95 5.31 0.89 -4.81
CA ILE A 95 6.36 1.18 -3.81
C ILE A 95 7.33 2.25 -4.31
N LYS A 96 7.63 2.28 -5.61
CA LYS A 96 8.53 3.27 -6.19
C LYS A 96 7.97 4.68 -6.07
N MET A 97 6.68 4.88 -6.36
CA MET A 97 6.02 6.17 -6.22
C MET A 97 5.94 6.61 -4.75
N TRP A 98 5.62 5.67 -3.86
CA TRP A 98 5.60 5.90 -2.42
C TRP A 98 6.98 6.28 -1.86
N GLU A 99 8.04 5.62 -2.32
CA GLU A 99 9.40 5.88 -1.86
C GLU A 99 9.91 7.26 -2.29
N ILE A 100 9.63 7.66 -3.55
CA ILE A 100 9.97 9.00 -4.05
C ILE A 100 9.24 10.09 -3.26
N LEU A 101 7.95 9.90 -2.98
CA LEU A 101 7.17 10.82 -2.14
C LEU A 101 7.79 10.95 -0.74
N THR A 102 8.14 9.81 -0.14
CA THR A 102 8.71 9.74 1.21
C THR A 102 10.09 10.40 1.28
N GLU A 103 10.94 10.21 0.26
CA GLU A 103 12.23 10.90 0.13
C GLU A 103 12.02 12.41 0.01
N ALA A 104 11.06 12.85 -0.80
CA ALA A 104 10.77 14.27 -1.00
C ALA A 104 10.31 14.95 0.29
N ASP A 105 9.38 14.34 1.04
CA ASP A 105 8.96 14.82 2.37
C ASP A 105 10.18 14.91 3.32
N ALA A 106 10.97 13.84 3.41
CA ALA A 106 12.13 13.81 4.28
C ALA A 106 13.17 14.90 3.96
N CYS A 107 13.41 15.16 2.68
CA CYS A 107 14.35 16.16 2.21
C CYS A 107 13.83 17.61 2.29
N GLY A 108 12.52 17.82 2.48
CA GLY A 108 11.90 19.14 2.58
C GLY A 108 12.05 19.81 3.95
N ARG A 109 12.51 19.08 4.98
CA ARG A 109 12.50 19.53 6.39
C ARG A 109 13.76 20.28 6.84
N ALA A 110 14.16 21.36 6.18
CA ALA A 110 15.29 22.17 6.67
C ALA A 110 15.05 22.65 8.13
N PRO A 111 16.03 22.57 9.05
CA PRO A 111 17.45 22.26 8.86
C PRO A 111 17.82 20.77 8.97
N VAL A 112 16.85 19.85 9.06
CA VAL A 112 17.11 18.40 9.10
C VAL A 112 17.88 17.98 7.85
N PRO A 113 18.98 17.21 7.98
CA PRO A 113 19.72 16.71 6.83
C PRO A 113 18.82 15.88 5.90
N LYS A 114 19.10 16.00 4.59
CA LYS A 114 18.46 15.16 3.57
C LYS A 114 18.65 13.68 3.90
N SER A 115 17.60 12.90 3.73
CA SER A 115 17.61 11.46 4.01
C SER A 115 16.61 10.74 3.12
N ARG A 116 16.80 9.43 2.97
CA ARG A 116 15.98 8.55 2.13
C ARG A 116 15.42 7.40 2.97
N PRO A 117 14.50 7.68 3.91
CA PRO A 117 14.16 6.76 4.98
C PRO A 117 13.43 5.49 4.49
N ALA A 118 12.80 5.54 3.33
CA ALA A 118 12.14 4.41 2.68
C ALA A 118 13.06 3.57 1.78
N LEU A 119 14.36 3.89 1.67
CA LEU A 119 15.28 3.18 0.76
C LEU A 119 15.39 1.67 1.03
N SER A 120 15.37 1.26 2.30
CA SER A 120 15.41 -0.15 2.69
C SER A 120 14.17 -0.92 2.24
N TRP A 121 13.00 -0.27 2.24
CA TRP A 121 11.75 -0.84 1.73
C TRP A 121 11.82 -1.06 0.22
N LEU A 122 12.31 -0.07 -0.54
CA LEU A 122 12.47 -0.19 -1.98
C LEU A 122 13.43 -1.32 -2.36
N LYS A 123 14.60 -1.40 -1.73
CA LYS A 123 15.57 -2.48 -1.97
C LYS A 123 14.99 -3.87 -1.69
N LEU A 124 14.23 -4.00 -0.60
CA LEU A 124 13.58 -5.26 -0.28
C LEU A 124 12.45 -5.57 -1.29
N ALA A 125 11.68 -4.58 -1.73
CA ALA A 125 10.66 -4.75 -2.76
C ALA A 125 11.24 -5.20 -4.10
N GLU A 126 12.41 -4.66 -4.50
CA GLU A 126 13.15 -5.09 -5.70
C GLU A 126 13.52 -6.59 -5.61
N SER A 127 14.02 -7.04 -4.46
CA SER A 127 14.37 -8.46 -4.25
C SER A 127 13.15 -9.40 -4.21
N LEU A 128 11.95 -8.86 -4.00
CA LEU A 128 10.69 -9.59 -3.91
C LEU A 128 9.84 -9.49 -5.17
N ASP A 129 10.26 -8.73 -6.19
CA ASP A 129 9.50 -8.44 -7.42
C ASP A 129 8.12 -7.78 -7.15
N VAL A 130 8.04 -6.88 -6.16
CA VAL A 130 6.81 -6.15 -5.77
C VAL A 130 6.93 -4.63 -5.83
N VAL A 131 7.87 -4.11 -6.64
CA VAL A 131 8.12 -2.66 -6.76
C VAL A 131 7.00 -1.96 -7.49
N GLU A 132 6.56 -2.53 -8.62
CA GLU A 132 5.61 -1.92 -9.55
C GLU A 132 4.16 -2.36 -9.29
N GLY A 133 3.93 -3.28 -8.33
CA GLY A 133 2.60 -3.74 -7.94
C GLY A 133 2.64 -4.80 -6.84
N LYS A 134 1.46 -5.28 -6.44
CA LYS A 134 1.32 -6.32 -5.39
C LYS A 134 1.89 -7.69 -5.79
N ASP A 135 2.14 -8.51 -4.77
CA ASP A 135 2.59 -9.89 -4.94
C ASP A 135 1.59 -10.71 -5.79
N LYS A 136 2.11 -11.62 -6.62
CA LYS A 136 1.26 -12.43 -7.51
C LYS A 136 0.53 -13.48 -6.68
N ALA A 137 -0.78 -13.57 -6.86
CA ALA A 137 -1.57 -14.60 -6.19
C ALA A 137 -1.14 -16.00 -6.69
N ILE A 138 -0.77 -16.87 -5.74
CA ILE A 138 -0.46 -18.28 -6.02
C ILE A 138 -1.73 -19.02 -6.39
N VAL A 139 -2.80 -18.84 -5.59
CA VAL A 139 -4.11 -19.42 -5.86
C VAL A 139 -4.83 -18.60 -6.92
N THR A 140 -5.19 -19.26 -8.02
CA THR A 140 -5.93 -18.64 -9.13
C THR A 140 -7.23 -19.39 -9.38
N GLY A 141 -8.20 -18.75 -10.04
CA GLY A 141 -9.46 -19.41 -10.40
C GLY A 141 -9.24 -20.69 -11.21
N LYS A 142 -8.22 -20.71 -12.09
CA LYS A 142 -7.84 -21.91 -12.84
C LYS A 142 -7.40 -23.06 -11.93
N LEU A 143 -6.57 -22.79 -10.91
CA LEU A 143 -6.16 -23.81 -9.94
C LEU A 143 -7.35 -24.33 -9.13
N LEU A 144 -8.25 -23.43 -8.69
CA LEU A 144 -9.45 -23.83 -7.96
C LEU A 144 -10.34 -24.77 -8.77
N LEU A 145 -10.56 -24.47 -10.06
CA LEU A 145 -11.30 -25.35 -10.97
C LEU A 145 -10.60 -26.71 -11.15
N GLN A 146 -9.27 -26.71 -11.27
CA GLN A 146 -8.49 -27.94 -11.36
C GLN A 146 -8.56 -28.80 -10.08
N TRP A 147 -8.71 -28.16 -8.92
CA TRP A 147 -8.89 -28.83 -7.64
C TRP A 147 -10.36 -29.20 -7.33
N GLY A 148 -11.28 -28.99 -8.29
CA GLY A 148 -12.67 -29.41 -8.20
C GLY A 148 -13.61 -28.41 -7.53
N LEU A 149 -13.20 -27.15 -7.35
CA LEU A 149 -14.11 -26.10 -6.89
C LEU A 149 -15.05 -25.69 -8.04
N GLU A 150 -16.36 -25.83 -7.83
CA GLU A 150 -17.35 -25.41 -8.82
C GLU A 150 -17.43 -23.87 -8.94
N PRO A 151 -17.60 -23.31 -10.16
CA PRO A 151 -17.79 -21.89 -10.36
C PRO A 151 -18.98 -21.34 -9.54
N SER A 152 -18.73 -20.33 -8.70
CA SER A 152 -19.80 -19.70 -7.91
C SER A 152 -19.47 -18.26 -7.56
N SER A 153 -20.48 -17.50 -7.13
CA SER A 153 -20.30 -16.12 -6.63
C SER A 153 -19.38 -16.06 -5.40
N LYS A 154 -19.21 -17.17 -4.66
CA LYS A 154 -18.32 -17.28 -3.51
C LYS A 154 -16.84 -17.39 -3.89
N MET A 155 -16.52 -17.76 -5.14
CA MET A 155 -15.14 -17.99 -5.59
C MET A 155 -14.25 -16.75 -5.40
N ARG A 156 -14.81 -15.55 -5.57
CA ARG A 156 -14.08 -14.30 -5.32
C ARG A 156 -13.63 -14.18 -3.87
N GLY A 157 -14.54 -14.41 -2.92
CA GLY A 157 -14.22 -14.35 -1.48
C GLY A 157 -13.15 -15.38 -1.11
N PHE A 158 -13.24 -16.59 -1.68
CA PHE A 158 -12.23 -17.63 -1.45
C PHE A 158 -10.84 -17.26 -2.01
N LEU A 159 -10.77 -16.60 -3.18
CA LEU A 159 -9.51 -16.08 -3.72
C LEU A 159 -8.93 -14.97 -2.85
N GLU A 160 -9.78 -14.11 -2.29
CA GLU A 160 -9.37 -13.06 -1.34
C GLU A 160 -8.82 -13.68 -0.03
N GLU A 161 -9.49 -14.71 0.51
CA GLU A 161 -9.01 -15.46 1.69
C GLU A 161 -7.69 -16.20 1.43
N ALA A 162 -7.57 -16.86 0.28
CA ALA A 162 -6.33 -17.53 -0.13
C ALA A 162 -5.17 -16.53 -0.26
N TYR A 163 -5.44 -15.35 -0.83
CA TYR A 163 -4.45 -14.31 -0.94
C TYR A 163 -4.03 -13.78 0.45
N GLU A 164 -4.97 -13.59 1.38
CA GLU A 164 -4.63 -13.23 2.75
C GLU A 164 -3.82 -14.34 3.48
N ALA A 165 -4.12 -15.61 3.21
CA ALA A 165 -3.34 -16.74 3.71
C ALA A 165 -1.90 -16.73 3.15
N GLN A 166 -1.72 -16.36 1.87
CA GLN A 166 -0.41 -16.12 1.27
C GLN A 166 0.34 -14.97 1.96
N MET A 167 -0.34 -13.85 2.20
CA MET A 167 0.21 -12.69 2.94
C MET A 167 0.47 -13.00 4.42
N GLY A 168 -0.17 -14.04 4.96
CA GLY A 168 0.04 -14.61 6.27
C GLY A 168 1.22 -15.59 6.36
N GLY A 169 1.72 -16.08 5.22
CA GLY A 169 2.75 -17.11 5.16
C GLY A 169 2.23 -18.55 5.31
N LEU A 170 0.91 -18.74 5.28
CA LEU A 170 0.29 -20.07 5.27
C LEU A 170 0.37 -20.72 3.89
N ILE A 171 0.36 -19.90 2.83
CA ILE A 171 0.56 -20.32 1.45
C ILE A 171 1.87 -19.71 0.96
N MET A 172 2.82 -20.56 0.57
CA MET A 172 4.14 -20.16 0.08
C MET A 172 4.45 -20.68 -1.33
N ASP A 173 3.74 -21.72 -1.75
CA ASP A 173 3.88 -22.41 -3.02
C ASP A 173 2.57 -23.12 -3.38
N GLU A 174 2.52 -23.75 -4.56
CA GLU A 174 1.32 -24.46 -5.02
C GLU A 174 0.95 -25.66 -4.12
N LYS A 175 1.94 -26.30 -3.48
CA LYS A 175 1.70 -27.44 -2.59
C LYS A 175 0.98 -26.99 -1.32
N SER A 176 1.52 -25.99 -0.63
CA SER A 176 0.90 -25.38 0.56
C SER A 176 -0.44 -24.73 0.23
N ALA A 177 -0.60 -24.17 -0.98
CA ALA A 177 -1.89 -23.71 -1.48
C ALA A 177 -2.92 -24.83 -1.58
N TYR A 178 -2.55 -25.99 -2.13
CA TYR A 178 -3.45 -27.14 -2.25
C TYR A 178 -3.80 -27.74 -0.87
N ASP A 179 -2.84 -27.81 0.04
CA ASP A 179 -3.09 -28.27 1.42
C ASP A 179 -4.02 -27.29 2.17
N TRP A 180 -3.81 -25.99 2.00
CA TRP A 180 -4.73 -24.97 2.51
C TRP A 180 -6.11 -25.10 1.88
N PHE A 181 -6.19 -25.31 0.56
CA PHE A 181 -7.45 -25.53 -0.15
C PHE A 181 -8.22 -26.75 0.38
N LYS A 182 -7.57 -27.90 0.62
CA LYS A 182 -8.27 -29.07 1.18
C LYS A 182 -8.86 -28.81 2.56
N ASN A 183 -8.18 -28.00 3.38
CA ASN A 183 -8.62 -27.68 4.73
C ASN A 183 -9.72 -26.60 4.80
N ASN A 184 -9.86 -25.77 3.75
CA ASN A 184 -10.76 -24.60 3.76
C ASN A 184 -11.81 -24.62 2.64
N GLY A 185 -11.55 -25.33 1.55
CA GLY A 185 -12.38 -25.40 0.34
C GLY A 185 -13.34 -26.59 0.31
N ILE A 186 -13.17 -27.57 1.22
CA ILE A 186 -14.05 -28.74 1.35
C ILE A 186 -14.75 -28.70 2.72
N ALA A 187 -15.57 -27.68 2.94
CA ALA A 187 -16.63 -27.70 3.95
C ALA A 187 -17.67 -26.59 3.67
N ASN A 188 -18.90 -27.04 3.35
CA ASN A 188 -20.19 -26.33 3.11
C ASN A 188 -20.51 -25.84 1.70
#